data_AF-A0A484AQD8-F1
#
_entry.id   AF-A0A484AQD8-F1
#
_cell.length_a   1.000
_cell.length_b   1.000
_cell.length_c   1.000
_cell.angle_alpha   90.00
_cell.angle_beta   90.00
_cell.angle_gamma   90.00
#
_symmetry.space_group_name_H-M   'P 1'
#
loop_
_entity.id
_entity.type
_entity.pdbx_description
1 polymer ?
#
loop_
_entity_poly.entity_id
_entity_poly.type
_entity_poly.pdbx_seq_one_letter_code
_entity_poly.pdbx_strand_id
1 'polypeptide(L)'
;NPFYRPRSNDTESNDELVNALAFYEHMLNLAVRVVMRLLTSNESPTEWITPQLHRNLLYNHFLMSVPLLCDLVVALGDVSEQNVKTLQNIFDAVVSIQPDYKNDLKEGLSFYEDAFLSMQIQVENEGCEGAGGGTPLDPNADTPYDDVVVFALDCAHTLRLLIKFYPALLSVCEQLKIVQ
;
A
#
# COMPACT_ATOMS: atom_id res chain seq x y z
N ASN A 1 -12.07 -2.91 -0.18
CA ASN A 1 -11.69 -2.84 -1.61
C ASN A 1 -12.67 -3.69 -2.40
N PRO A 2 -13.46 -3.11 -3.34
CA PRO A 2 -14.37 -3.90 -4.18
C PRO A 2 -13.67 -5.03 -4.95
N PHE A 3 -12.34 -4.97 -5.11
CA PHE A 3 -11.54 -5.99 -5.78
C PHE A 3 -11.24 -7.25 -4.95
N TYR A 4 -11.48 -7.27 -3.62
CA TYR A 4 -11.33 -8.48 -2.78
C TYR A 4 -12.65 -9.20 -2.49
N ARG A 5 -13.76 -8.80 -3.11
CA ARG A 5 -15.04 -9.46 -2.88
C ARG A 5 -15.07 -10.76 -3.69
N PRO A 6 -15.29 -11.94 -3.06
CA PRO A 6 -15.55 -13.16 -3.81
C PRO A 6 -16.73 -12.91 -4.75
N ARG A 7 -16.61 -13.30 -6.02
CA ARG A 7 -17.74 -13.28 -6.96
C ARG A 7 -18.77 -14.31 -6.48
N SER A 8 -19.60 -13.96 -5.52
CA SER A 8 -20.74 -14.76 -5.14
C SER A 8 -21.75 -14.73 -6.28
N ASN A 9 -22.03 -15.91 -6.86
CA ASN A 9 -23.06 -16.24 -7.85
C ASN A 9 -24.03 -15.10 -8.23
N ASP A 10 -23.72 -14.45 -9.35
CA ASP A 10 -24.62 -13.81 -10.32
C ASP A 10 -26.05 -13.47 -9.85
N THR A 11 -26.19 -12.54 -8.91
CA THR A 11 -27.48 -11.86 -8.64
C THR A 11 -27.39 -10.38 -8.31
N GLU A 12 -26.19 -9.78 -8.23
CA GLU A 12 -26.06 -8.33 -8.10
C GLU A 12 -26.32 -7.67 -9.46
N SER A 13 -27.24 -6.70 -9.47
CA SER A 13 -27.48 -5.86 -10.65
C SER A 13 -26.17 -5.15 -11.01
N ASN A 14 -25.85 -5.11 -12.30
CA ASN A 14 -24.70 -4.35 -12.82
C ASN A 14 -24.71 -2.89 -12.32
N ASP A 15 -25.90 -2.35 -12.05
CA ASP A 15 -26.08 -0.98 -11.52
C ASP A 15 -25.56 -0.82 -10.08
N GLU A 16 -25.64 -1.85 -9.22
CA GLU A 16 -25.15 -1.79 -7.84
C GLU A 16 -23.62 -1.74 -7.80
N LEU A 17 -22.96 -2.57 -8.63
CA LEU A 17 -21.51 -2.56 -8.76
C LEU A 17 -21.02 -1.22 -9.33
N VAL A 18 -21.69 -0.68 -10.34
CA VAL A 18 -21.37 0.63 -10.92
C VAL A 18 -21.51 1.73 -9.87
N ASN A 19 -22.59 1.73 -9.08
CA ASN A 19 -22.79 2.70 -8.01
C ASN A 19 -21.73 2.59 -6.91
N ALA A 20 -21.36 1.36 -6.51
CA ALA A 20 -20.32 1.12 -5.52
C ALA A 20 -18.94 1.62 -6.00
N LEU A 21 -18.59 1.37 -7.28
CA LEU A 21 -17.35 1.85 -7.88
C LEU A 21 -17.32 3.39 -7.95
N ALA A 22 -18.41 4.02 -8.37
CA ALA A 22 -18.51 5.48 -8.41
C ALA A 22 -18.38 6.11 -7.02
N PHE A 23 -18.99 5.49 -6.00
CA PHE A 23 -18.86 5.94 -4.61
C PHE A 23 -17.43 5.77 -4.10
N TYR A 24 -16.79 4.63 -4.39
CA TYR A 24 -15.39 4.38 -4.03
C TYR A 24 -14.45 5.43 -4.67
N GLU A 25 -14.62 5.71 -5.97
CA GLU A 25 -13.83 6.73 -6.67
C GLU A 25 -14.03 8.12 -6.04
N HIS A 26 -15.26 8.47 -5.69
CA HIS A 26 -15.55 9.73 -5.01
C HIS A 26 -14.85 9.82 -3.64
N MET A 27 -14.92 8.78 -2.83
CA MET A 27 -14.26 8.74 -1.51
C MET A 27 -12.74 8.79 -1.63
N LEU A 28 -12.16 8.06 -2.59
CA LEU A 28 -10.72 8.10 -2.86
C LEU A 28 -10.29 9.50 -3.30
N ASN A 29 -11.09 10.17 -4.16
CA ASN A 29 -10.80 11.54 -4.57
C ASN A 29 -10.77 12.51 -3.38
N LEU A 30 -11.72 12.38 -2.44
CA LEU A 30 -11.75 13.19 -1.22
C LEU A 30 -10.55 12.90 -0.32
N ALA A 31 -10.21 11.64 -0.09
CA ALA A 31 -9.05 11.24 0.71
C ALA A 31 -7.75 11.81 0.14
N VAL A 32 -7.55 11.71 -1.17
CA VAL A 32 -6.37 12.29 -1.85
C VAL A 32 -6.33 13.81 -1.72
N ARG A 33 -7.47 14.51 -1.82
CA ARG A 33 -7.52 15.96 -1.59
C ARG A 33 -7.11 16.34 -0.17
N VAL A 34 -7.53 15.55 0.83
CA VAL A 34 -7.10 15.77 2.22
C VAL A 34 -5.58 15.59 2.34
N VAL A 35 -5.01 14.54 1.75
CA VAL A 35 -3.55 14.34 1.71
C VAL A 35 -2.86 15.53 1.04
N MET A 36 -3.32 15.97 -0.13
CA MET A 36 -2.73 17.11 -0.83
C MET A 36 -2.81 18.41 0.00
N ARG A 37 -3.91 18.61 0.73
CA ARG A 37 -4.08 19.74 1.65
C ARG A 37 -3.08 19.66 2.80
N LEU A 38 -2.91 18.48 3.39
CA LEU A 38 -1.92 18.24 4.44
C LEU A 38 -0.49 18.52 3.95
N LEU A 39 -0.18 18.31 2.67
CA LEU A 39 1.13 18.56 2.10
C LEU A 39 1.34 20.00 1.62
N THR A 40 0.32 20.85 1.68
CA THR A 40 0.38 22.24 1.21
C THR A 40 0.64 23.20 2.37
N SER A 41 1.88 23.69 2.48
CA SER A 41 2.28 24.62 3.56
C SER A 41 1.77 26.06 3.38
N ASN A 42 1.47 26.46 2.15
CA ASN A 42 0.99 27.78 1.81
C ASN A 42 -0.13 27.66 0.78
N GLU A 43 -1.37 27.75 1.24
CA GLU A 43 -2.54 27.72 0.36
C GLU A 43 -2.90 29.11 -0.13
N SER A 44 -2.68 30.13 0.69
CA SER A 44 -2.94 31.52 0.33
C SER A 44 -2.04 32.47 1.14
N PRO A 45 -1.97 33.76 0.76
CA PRO A 45 -1.22 34.76 1.53
C PRO A 45 -1.63 34.88 3.01
N THR A 46 -2.86 34.48 3.36
CA THR A 46 -3.37 34.50 4.75
C THR A 46 -3.33 33.11 5.41
N GLU A 47 -3.43 32.05 4.61
CA GLU A 47 -3.50 30.67 5.07
C GLU A 47 -2.20 29.92 4.77
N TRP A 48 -1.26 30.03 5.71
CA TRP A 48 0.05 29.38 5.60
C TRP A 48 0.54 28.88 6.97
N ILE A 49 1.46 27.94 6.93
CA ILE A 49 2.12 27.34 8.10
C ILE A 49 3.64 27.43 7.91
N THR A 50 4.37 27.68 9.00
CA THR A 50 5.84 27.69 8.93
C THR A 50 6.36 26.29 8.58
N PRO A 51 7.44 26.15 7.80
CA PRO A 51 8.00 24.84 7.46
C PRO A 51 8.31 23.98 8.69
N GLN A 52 8.80 24.59 9.78
CA GLN A 52 9.13 23.89 11.02
C GLN A 52 7.89 23.33 11.73
N LEU A 53 6.79 24.09 11.79
CA LEU A 53 5.55 23.59 12.38
C LEU A 53 4.92 22.54 11.47
N HIS A 54 4.98 22.72 10.16
CA HIS A 54 4.42 21.80 9.17
C HIS A 54 5.06 20.41 9.24
N ARG A 55 6.40 20.32 9.25
CA ARG A 55 7.11 19.03 9.39
C ARG A 55 6.75 18.32 10.71
N ASN A 56 6.68 19.07 11.81
CA ASN A 56 6.39 18.52 13.12
C ASN A 56 4.94 18.03 13.17
N LEU A 57 4.02 18.76 12.56
CA LEU A 57 2.62 18.39 12.45
C LEU A 57 2.44 17.09 11.65
N LEU A 58 3.11 16.96 10.49
CA LEU A 58 3.01 15.76 9.67
C LEU A 58 3.59 14.52 10.37
N TYR A 59 4.80 14.66 10.91
CA TYR A 59 5.58 13.53 11.42
C TYR A 59 5.21 13.14 12.85
N ASN A 60 5.23 14.08 13.79
CA ASN A 60 5.07 13.76 15.20
C ASN A 60 3.60 13.48 15.59
N HIS A 61 2.65 13.84 14.73
CA HIS A 61 1.22 13.57 14.93
C HIS A 61 0.67 12.55 13.96
N PHE A 62 1.53 11.83 13.23
CA PHE A 62 1.14 10.73 12.34
C PHE A 62 0.10 11.11 11.29
N LEU A 63 0.07 12.38 10.85
CA LEU A 63 -0.80 12.79 9.74
C LEU A 63 -0.32 12.23 8.41
N MET A 64 0.97 11.94 8.31
CA MET A 64 1.57 11.10 7.29
C MET A 64 2.42 10.00 7.94
N SER A 65 2.42 8.81 7.36
CA SER A 65 3.19 7.67 7.83
C SER A 65 3.56 6.77 6.64
N VAL A 66 4.58 5.92 6.81
CA VAL A 66 4.95 4.93 5.78
C VAL A 66 3.78 3.99 5.46
N PRO A 67 3.04 3.42 6.44
CA PRO A 67 1.84 2.63 6.14
C PRO A 67 0.80 3.38 5.29
N LEU A 68 0.54 4.66 5.59
CA LEU A 68 -0.39 5.46 4.77
C LEU A 68 0.12 5.66 3.34
N LEU A 69 1.43 5.82 3.15
CA LEU A 69 2.02 5.88 1.80
C LEU A 69 1.85 4.56 1.05
N CYS A 70 2.00 3.42 1.72
CA CYS A 70 1.71 2.10 1.17
C CYS A 70 0.25 1.99 0.72
N ASP A 71 -0.69 2.39 1.59
CA ASP A 71 -2.11 2.37 1.28
C ASP A 71 -2.45 3.25 0.06
N LEU A 72 -1.87 4.45 -0.01
CA LEU A 72 -2.10 5.38 -1.13
C LEU A 72 -1.61 4.82 -2.46
N VAL A 73 -0.42 4.20 -2.50
CA VAL A 73 0.09 3.64 -3.76
C VAL A 73 -0.80 2.50 -4.27
N VAL A 74 -1.33 1.66 -3.38
CA VAL A 74 -2.24 0.58 -3.75
C VAL A 74 -3.61 1.13 -4.17
N ALA A 75 -4.16 2.07 -3.41
CA ALA A 75 -5.50 2.61 -3.64
C ALA A 75 -5.60 3.41 -4.96
N LEU A 76 -4.58 4.19 -5.30
CA LEU A 76 -4.51 4.92 -6.57
C LEU A 76 -3.99 4.06 -7.72
N GLY A 77 -3.05 3.15 -7.43
CA GLY A 77 -2.38 2.32 -8.41
C GLY A 77 -1.60 3.12 -9.46
N ASP A 78 -1.11 2.40 -10.48
CA ASP A 78 -0.30 2.99 -11.55
C ASP A 78 -0.88 2.77 -12.96
N VAL A 79 -2.18 2.52 -13.06
CA VAL A 79 -2.90 2.29 -14.32
C VAL A 79 -3.05 3.58 -15.14
N SER A 80 -3.18 4.72 -14.46
CA SER A 80 -3.35 6.05 -15.07
C SER A 80 -2.11 6.91 -14.88
N GLU A 81 -1.65 7.57 -15.94
CA GLU A 81 -0.53 8.54 -15.86
C GLU A 81 -0.81 9.66 -14.84
N GLN A 82 -2.07 10.06 -14.71
CA GLN A 82 -2.46 11.08 -13.73
C GLN A 82 -2.27 10.58 -12.29
N ASN A 83 -2.59 9.31 -12.02
CA ASN A 83 -2.40 8.72 -10.69
C ASN A 83 -0.90 8.60 -10.37
N VAL A 84 -0.10 8.16 -11.34
CA VAL A 84 1.37 8.10 -11.21
C VAL A 84 1.93 9.48 -10.88
N LYS A 85 1.51 10.53 -11.59
CA LYS A 85 1.96 11.90 -11.33
C LYS A 85 1.53 12.40 -9.95
N THR A 86 0.27 12.14 -9.55
CA THR A 86 -0.24 12.51 -8.22
C THR A 86 0.56 11.82 -7.11
N LEU A 87 0.81 10.52 -7.23
CA LEU A 87 1.62 9.76 -6.28
C LEU A 87 3.05 10.28 -6.21
N GLN A 88 3.70 10.53 -7.36
CA GLN A 88 5.06 11.10 -7.36
C GLN A 88 5.12 12.44 -6.61
N ASN A 89 4.15 13.33 -6.86
CA ASN A 89 4.08 14.62 -6.16
C ASN A 89 3.90 14.44 -4.65
N ILE A 90 3.09 13.46 -4.21
CA ILE A 90 2.90 13.14 -2.79
C ILE A 90 4.21 12.68 -2.16
N PHE A 91 4.91 11.72 -2.78
CA PHE A 91 6.17 11.19 -2.26
C PHE A 91 7.24 12.29 -2.18
N ASP A 92 7.40 13.06 -3.25
CA ASP A 92 8.37 14.16 -3.32
C ASP A 92 8.08 15.22 -2.23
N ALA A 93 6.80 15.58 -2.05
CA ALA A 93 6.40 16.56 -1.05
C ALA A 93 6.64 16.04 0.38
N VAL A 94 6.23 14.82 0.71
CA VAL A 94 6.41 14.21 2.04
C VAL A 94 7.90 14.20 2.42
N VAL A 95 8.73 13.69 1.52
CA VAL A 95 10.18 13.58 1.72
C VAL A 95 10.87 14.95 1.75
N SER A 96 10.35 15.93 1.02
CA SER A 96 10.86 17.30 1.05
C SER A 96 10.47 18.05 2.34
N ILE A 97 9.24 17.86 2.84
CA ILE A 97 8.75 18.53 4.05
C ILE A 97 9.46 17.94 5.29
N GLN A 98 9.61 16.62 5.32
CA GLN A 98 10.26 15.92 6.42
C GLN A 98 11.20 14.80 5.88
N PRO A 99 12.52 15.06 5.83
CA PRO A 99 13.50 14.09 5.36
C PRO A 99 13.60 12.80 6.17
N ASP A 100 13.15 12.79 7.43
CA ASP A 100 13.21 11.58 8.29
C ASP A 100 12.39 10.41 7.72
N TYR A 101 11.33 10.70 6.95
CA TYR A 101 10.58 9.66 6.23
C TYR A 101 11.44 8.84 5.25
N LYS A 102 12.59 9.36 4.79
CA LYS A 102 13.53 8.56 3.98
C LYS A 102 14.09 7.39 4.78
N ASN A 103 14.37 7.59 6.06
CA ASN A 103 14.87 6.52 6.92
C ASN A 103 13.74 5.58 7.28
N ASP A 104 12.56 6.10 7.64
CA ASP A 104 11.38 5.28 7.93
C ASP A 104 10.99 4.39 6.73
N LEU A 105 11.06 4.91 5.50
CA LEU A 105 10.77 4.14 4.28
C LEU A 105 11.78 2.99 4.09
N LYS A 106 13.04 3.19 4.50
CA LYS A 106 14.07 2.15 4.43
C LYS A 106 13.89 1.13 5.55
N GLU A 107 13.62 1.57 6.77
CA GLU A 107 13.31 0.69 7.89
C GLU A 107 12.06 -0.13 7.61
N GLY A 108 11.04 0.48 6.99
CA GLY A 108 9.84 -0.22 6.52
C GLY A 108 10.11 -1.33 5.50
N LEU A 109 11.29 -1.39 4.87
CA LEU A 109 11.64 -2.53 4.00
C LEU A 109 11.90 -3.82 4.79
N SER A 110 12.36 -3.74 6.04
CA SER A 110 12.58 -4.95 6.84
C SER A 110 11.27 -5.69 7.11
N PHE A 111 10.15 -4.97 7.19
CA PHE A 111 8.82 -5.58 7.28
C PHE A 111 8.54 -6.53 6.11
N TYR A 112 8.94 -6.17 4.88
CA TYR A 112 8.71 -7.03 3.72
C TYR A 112 9.57 -8.29 3.78
N GLU A 113 10.81 -8.19 4.25
CA GLU A 113 11.68 -9.35 4.48
C GLU A 113 11.05 -10.33 5.49
N ASP A 114 10.64 -9.81 6.65
CA ASP A 114 9.98 -10.60 7.69
C ASP A 114 8.66 -11.21 7.18
N ALA A 115 7.88 -10.46 6.41
CA ALA A 115 6.63 -10.94 5.82
C ALA A 115 6.86 -12.08 4.82
N PHE A 116 7.82 -11.94 3.90
CA PHE A 116 8.15 -13.01 2.94
C PHE A 116 8.75 -14.25 3.62
N LEU A 117 9.58 -14.07 4.65
CA LEU A 117 10.08 -15.19 5.45
C LEU A 117 8.96 -15.90 6.20
N SER A 118 8.04 -15.15 6.81
CA SER A 118 6.88 -15.73 7.50
C SER A 118 5.99 -16.53 6.53
N MET A 119 5.77 -16.02 5.32
CA MET A 119 5.02 -16.74 4.27
C MET A 119 5.72 -18.02 3.86
N GLN A 120 7.05 -17.99 3.65
CA GLN A 120 7.83 -19.19 3.35
C GLN A 120 7.70 -20.24 4.46
N ILE A 121 7.90 -19.83 5.71
CA ILE A 121 7.79 -20.72 6.88
C ILE A 121 6.38 -21.32 6.96
N GLN A 122 5.33 -20.54 6.70
CA GLN A 122 3.96 -21.03 6.72
C GLN A 122 3.74 -22.10 5.64
N VAL A 123 4.19 -21.86 4.41
CA VAL A 123 4.09 -22.83 3.30
C VAL A 123 4.86 -24.11 3.60
N GLU A 124 6.07 -23.99 4.18
CA GLU A 124 6.90 -25.13 4.56
C GLU A 124 6.31 -25.95 5.72
N ASN A 125 5.72 -25.29 6.73
CA ASN A 125 5.16 -25.93 7.92
C ASN A 125 3.77 -26.54 7.69
N GLU A 126 2.93 -25.91 6.87
CA GLU A 126 1.59 -26.43 6.57
C GLU A 126 1.64 -27.68 5.69
N GLY A 127 2.76 -27.91 5.00
CA GLY A 127 3.16 -29.18 4.42
C GLY A 127 2.25 -29.68 3.30
N CYS A 128 2.85 -30.13 2.20
CA CYS A 128 2.12 -30.80 1.11
C CYS A 128 1.33 -32.06 1.54
N GLU A 129 1.47 -32.55 2.78
CA GLU A 129 0.65 -33.63 3.35
C GLU A 129 0.51 -33.44 4.87
N GLY A 130 -0.68 -33.04 5.36
CA GLY A 130 -1.07 -33.36 6.74
C GLY A 130 -1.70 -32.27 7.62
N ALA A 131 -1.64 -30.98 7.29
CA ALA A 131 -2.22 -29.91 8.15
C ALA A 131 -3.48 -29.24 7.56
N GLY A 132 -4.30 -30.00 6.81
CA GLY A 132 -5.48 -29.47 6.11
C GLY A 132 -5.37 -29.50 4.59
N GLY A 133 -4.18 -29.78 4.05
CA GLY A 133 -3.93 -30.12 2.64
C GLY A 133 -4.44 -31.51 2.22
N GLY A 134 -5.58 -31.96 2.77
CA GLY A 134 -6.32 -33.04 2.14
C GLY A 134 -6.78 -32.59 0.75
N THR A 135 -6.96 -33.53 -0.18
CA THR A 135 -7.61 -33.23 -1.46
C THR A 135 -8.88 -32.44 -1.15
N PRO A 136 -9.06 -31.22 -1.67
CA PRO A 136 -10.30 -30.49 -1.44
C PRO A 136 -11.42 -31.39 -1.94
N LEU A 137 -12.24 -31.91 -1.02
CA LEU A 137 -13.45 -32.64 -1.40
C LEU A 137 -14.39 -31.71 -2.19
N ASP A 138 -14.20 -30.39 -2.01
CA ASP A 138 -14.76 -29.31 -2.80
C ASP A 138 -13.63 -28.49 -3.44
N PRO A 139 -13.51 -28.44 -4.78
CA PRO A 139 -12.53 -27.61 -5.48
C PRO A 139 -12.72 -26.09 -5.27
N ASN A 140 -13.79 -25.66 -4.58
CA ASN A 140 -14.02 -24.27 -4.18
C ASN A 140 -13.72 -24.00 -2.70
N ALA A 141 -13.19 -24.97 -1.96
CA ALA A 141 -12.80 -24.74 -0.57
C ALA A 141 -11.50 -23.94 -0.52
N ASP A 142 -11.53 -22.82 0.20
CA ASP A 142 -10.33 -22.03 0.50
C ASP A 142 -9.30 -22.90 1.20
N THR A 143 -8.05 -22.80 0.74
CA THR A 143 -6.89 -23.44 1.32
C THR A 143 -6.09 -22.41 2.13
N PRO A 144 -5.32 -22.85 3.13
CA PRO A 144 -4.36 -21.98 3.81
C PRO A 144 -3.40 -21.24 2.84
N TYR A 145 -3.15 -21.83 1.66
CA TYR A 145 -2.33 -21.23 0.61
C TYR A 145 -3.00 -20.05 -0.08
N ASP A 146 -4.33 -19.97 -0.14
CA ASP A 146 -5.03 -18.87 -0.81
C ASP A 146 -4.75 -17.53 -0.10
N ASP A 147 -4.82 -17.54 1.24
CA ASP A 147 -4.49 -16.37 2.05
C ASP A 147 -3.01 -15.97 1.91
N VAL A 148 -2.10 -16.96 1.93
CA VAL A 148 -0.67 -16.71 1.75
C VAL A 148 -0.38 -16.12 0.38
N VAL A 149 -1.02 -16.63 -0.68
CA VAL A 149 -0.82 -16.12 -2.05
C VAL A 149 -1.38 -14.71 -2.19
N VAL A 150 -2.56 -14.42 -1.64
CA VAL A 150 -3.14 -13.07 -1.67
C VAL A 150 -2.26 -12.09 -0.91
N PHE A 151 -1.77 -12.47 0.27
CA PHE A 151 -0.87 -11.64 1.06
C PHE A 151 0.49 -11.42 0.36
N ALA A 152 1.07 -12.47 -0.24
CA ALA A 152 2.30 -12.38 -1.02
C ALA A 152 2.14 -11.42 -2.20
N LEU A 153 1.01 -11.51 -2.90
CA LEU A 153 0.69 -10.63 -4.03
C LEU A 153 0.54 -9.18 -3.58
N ASP A 154 -0.14 -8.93 -2.46
CA ASP A 154 -0.31 -7.59 -1.89
C ASP A 154 1.04 -6.98 -1.49
N CYS A 155 1.87 -7.73 -0.76
CA CYS A 155 3.22 -7.31 -0.39
C CYS A 155 4.09 -7.02 -1.62
N ALA A 156 4.13 -7.94 -2.59
CA ALA A 156 4.94 -7.78 -3.80
C ALA A 156 4.46 -6.60 -4.66
N HIS A 157 3.14 -6.44 -4.81
CA HIS A 157 2.57 -5.34 -5.59
C HIS A 157 2.86 -3.99 -4.94
N THR A 158 2.65 -3.88 -3.63
CA THR A 158 2.94 -2.67 -2.86
C THR A 158 4.41 -2.32 -2.93
N LEU A 159 5.30 -3.29 -2.70
CA LEU A 159 6.76 -3.08 -2.75
C LEU A 159 7.21 -2.62 -4.14
N ARG A 160 6.67 -3.21 -5.22
CA ARG A 160 6.94 -2.77 -6.60
C ARG A 160 6.58 -1.30 -6.80
N LEU A 161 5.42 -0.87 -6.30
CA LEU A 161 4.97 0.52 -6.41
C LEU A 161 5.83 1.46 -5.56
N LEU A 162 6.18 1.08 -4.33
CA LEU A 162 7.07 1.87 -3.49
C LEU A 162 8.43 2.10 -4.16
N ILE A 163 9.04 1.07 -4.75
CA ILE A 163 10.30 1.20 -5.49
C ILE A 163 10.14 2.11 -6.72
N LYS A 164 8.98 2.04 -7.40
CA LYS A 164 8.69 2.90 -8.56
C LYS A 164 8.64 4.39 -8.18
N PHE A 165 7.98 4.74 -7.07
CA PHE A 165 7.82 6.14 -6.64
C PHE A 165 8.99 6.65 -5.78
N TYR A 166 9.74 5.75 -5.14
CA TYR A 166 10.95 6.09 -4.39
C TYR A 166 12.12 5.14 -4.74
N PRO A 167 12.78 5.34 -5.89
CA PRO A 167 13.82 4.44 -6.41
C PRO A 167 15.04 4.26 -5.50
N ALA A 168 15.27 5.17 -4.56
CA ALA A 168 16.34 5.05 -3.57
C ALA A 168 16.23 3.78 -2.72
N LEU A 169 15.02 3.22 -2.58
CA LEU A 169 14.78 1.94 -1.90
C LEU A 169 15.47 0.77 -2.57
N LEU A 170 15.73 0.83 -3.89
CA LEU A 170 16.36 -0.27 -4.61
C LEU A 170 17.75 -0.61 -4.02
N SER A 171 18.53 0.42 -3.69
CA SER A 171 19.85 0.23 -3.07
C SER A 171 19.77 -0.44 -1.69
N VAL A 172 18.67 -0.24 -0.96
CA VAL A 172 18.46 -0.90 0.34
C VAL A 172 18.01 -2.35 0.13
N CYS A 173 17.11 -2.60 -0.83
CA CYS A 173 16.75 -3.97 -1.21
C CYS A 173 17.96 -4.80 -1.66
N GLU A 174 18.91 -4.18 -2.39
CA GLU A 174 20.17 -4.83 -2.77
C GLU A 174 21.06 -5.15 -1.56
N GLN A 175 21.10 -4.28 -0.55
CA GLN A 175 21.87 -4.51 0.67
C GLN A 175 21.25 -5.60 1.55
N LEU A 176 19.92 -5.69 1.61
CA LEU A 176 19.23 -6.77 2.32
C LEU A 176 19.57 -8.14 1.71
N LYS A 177 19.71 -8.23 0.38
CA LYS A 177 20.18 -9.46 -0.30
C LYS A 177 21.61 -9.89 0.08
N ILE A 178 22.43 -9.01 0.66
CA ILE A 178 23.82 -9.31 1.04
C ILE A 178 23.89 -9.96 2.44
N VAL A 179 22.81 -9.95 3.21
CA VAL A 179 22.71 -10.65 4.50
C VAL A 179 22.12 -12.05 4.25
N GLN A 180 22.92 -12.95 3.68
CA GLN A 180 22.68 -14.40 3.70
C GLN A 180 23.91 -15.12 4.22
#